data_AF-A0A965PR82-F1
#
_entry.id   AF-A0A965PR82-F1
#
_cell.length_a   1.000
_cell.length_b   1.000
_cell.length_c   1.000
_cell.angle_alpha   90.00
_cell.angle_beta   90.00
_cell.angle_gamma   90.00
#
_symmetry.space_group_name_H-M   'P 1'
#
loop_
_entity.id
_entity.type
_entity.pdbx_description
1 polymer ?
#
loop_
_entity_poly.entity_id
_entity_poly.type
_entity_poly.pdbx_seq_one_letter_code
_entity_poly.pdbx_strand_id
1 'polypeptide(L)'
;MNTQITMRKIESQIIDAIQNNRDLKIANSEVISCTNVSDVYLHGNLIARIGETWMELFDCGYQTKTTKSRLNALLSAFGME
;
A
#
# COMPACT_ATOMS: atom_id res chain seq x y z
N MET A 1 -21.62 -10.02 -7.54
CA MET A 1 -21.37 -10.03 -6.08
C MET A 1 -20.59 -8.76 -5.76
N ASN A 2 -21.25 -7.72 -5.24
CA ASN A 2 -20.56 -6.51 -4.79
C ASN A 2 -19.90 -6.81 -3.45
N THR A 3 -18.67 -7.31 -3.50
CA THR A 3 -17.83 -7.45 -2.31
C THR A 3 -17.48 -6.03 -1.87
N GLN A 4 -18.20 -5.48 -0.89
CA GLN A 4 -17.74 -4.28 -0.21
C GLN A 4 -16.40 -4.63 0.46
N ILE A 5 -15.30 -4.20 -0.15
CA ILE A 5 -13.98 -4.27 0.46
C ILE A 5 -13.99 -3.25 1.61
N THR A 6 -14.34 -3.70 2.80
CA THR A 6 -14.18 -2.88 4.00
C THR A 6 -12.68 -2.77 4.28
N MET A 7 -12.07 -1.69 3.79
CA MET A 7 -10.71 -1.33 4.15
C MET A 7 -10.61 -1.13 5.65
N ARG A 8 -9.55 -1.69 6.26
CA ARG A 8 -9.24 -1.46 7.66
C ARG A 8 -8.73 -0.03 7.85
N LYS A 9 -8.90 0.49 9.06
CA LYS A 9 -8.40 1.84 9.44
C LYS A 9 -6.90 2.03 9.14
N ILE A 10 -6.09 0.97 9.25
CA ILE A 10 -4.66 1.04 8.90
C ILE A 10 -4.43 1.21 7.40
N GLU A 11 -5.23 0.56 6.55
CA GLU A 11 -5.12 0.64 5.10
C GLU A 11 -5.53 2.02 4.59
N SER A 12 -6.61 2.58 5.15
CA SER A 12 -7.01 3.96 4.86
C SER A 12 -5.95 4.99 5.25
N GLN A 13 -5.25 4.82 6.37
CA GLN A 13 -4.14 5.70 6.76
C GLN A 13 -2.94 5.58 5.81
N ILE A 14 -2.64 4.37 5.32
CA ILE A 14 -1.59 4.15 4.33
C ILE A 14 -1.92 4.87 3.03
N ILE A 15 -3.15 4.75 2.53
CA ILE A 15 -3.59 5.42 1.30
C ILE A 15 -3.54 6.94 1.45
N ASP A 16 -4.02 7.47 2.57
CA ASP A 16 -3.96 8.89 2.87
C ASP A 16 -2.51 9.42 2.88
N ALA A 17 -1.58 8.68 3.50
CA ALA A 17 -0.16 9.05 3.51
C ALA A 17 0.44 9.08 2.09
N ILE A 18 0.11 8.09 1.24
CA ILE A 18 0.57 8.05 -0.16
C ILE A 18 0.01 9.24 -0.94
N GLN A 19 -1.29 9.52 -0.82
CA GLN A 19 -1.96 10.63 -1.51
C GLN A 19 -1.41 12.01 -1.09
N ASN A 20 -1.03 12.15 0.18
CA ASN A 20 -0.47 13.39 0.72
C ASN A 20 1.07 13.44 0.62
N ASN A 21 1.71 12.47 -0.04
CA ASN A 21 3.17 12.37 -0.15
C ASN A 21 3.88 12.48 1.21
N ARG A 22 3.35 11.79 2.22
CA ARG A 22 3.84 11.83 3.60
C ARG A 22 4.47 10.51 4.01
N ASP A 23 5.58 10.57 4.75
CA ASP A 23 6.10 9.42 5.48
C ASP A 23 5.11 8.98 6.58
N LEU A 24 4.93 7.67 6.70
CA LEU A 24 4.06 7.09 7.72
C LEU A 24 4.64 5.77 8.19
N LYS A 25 4.80 5.60 9.51
CA LYS A 25 5.12 4.31 10.11
C LYS A 25 4.00 3.89 11.03
N ILE A 26 3.30 2.80 10.70
CA ILE A 26 2.16 2.30 11.48
C ILE A 26 2.17 0.79 11.62
N ALA A 27 2.22 0.31 12.87
CA ALA A 27 2.32 -1.10 13.21
C ALA A 27 3.46 -1.79 12.45
N ASN A 28 3.12 -2.71 11.55
CA ASN A 28 4.05 -3.47 10.72
C ASN A 28 4.17 -2.90 9.29
N SER A 29 3.58 -1.76 8.99
CA SER A 29 3.60 -1.12 7.67
C SER A 29 4.31 0.22 7.73
N GLU A 30 4.97 0.60 6.65
CA GLU A 30 5.69 1.86 6.53
C GLU A 30 5.55 2.41 5.11
N VAL A 31 5.32 3.71 4.99
CA VAL A 31 5.26 4.46 3.74
C VAL A 31 6.41 5.46 3.77
N ILE A 32 7.22 5.43 2.72
CA ILE A 32 8.30 6.39 2.52
C ILE A 32 7.97 7.14 1.23
N SER A 33 7.55 8.40 1.38
CA SER A 33 7.33 9.28 0.23
C SER A 33 8.66 9.90 -0.21
N CYS A 34 8.96 9.72 -1.49
CA CYS A 34 10.04 10.40 -2.22
C CYS A 34 9.41 11.35 -3.23
N THR A 35 10.21 12.23 -3.83
CA THR A 35 9.76 13.35 -4.67
C THR A 35 8.68 12.97 -5.71
N ASN A 36 8.77 11.80 -6.34
CA ASN A 36 7.81 11.34 -7.37
C ASN A 36 7.31 9.89 -7.15
N VAL A 37 7.66 9.26 -6.04
CA VAL A 37 7.31 7.85 -5.78
C VAL A 37 7.03 7.65 -4.29
N SER A 38 6.10 6.77 -3.98
CA SER A 38 5.82 6.32 -2.62
C SER A 38 6.12 4.84 -2.49
N ASP A 39 7.02 4.51 -1.58
CA ASP A 39 7.39 3.13 -1.27
C ASP A 39 6.61 2.63 -0.06
N VAL A 40 5.98 1.48 -0.20
CA VAL A 40 5.21 0.84 0.87
C VAL A 40 5.92 -0.43 1.30
N TYR A 41 6.27 -0.47 2.58
CA TYR A 41 6.94 -1.59 3.24
C TYR A 41 5.99 -2.29 4.21
N LEU A 42 6.18 -3.60 4.35
CA LEU A 42 5.50 -4.45 5.31
C LEU A 42 6.53 -5.36 5.99
N HIS A 43 6.61 -5.29 7.33
CA HIS A 43 7.66 -5.96 8.12
C HIS A 43 9.08 -5.61 7.66
N GLY A 44 9.29 -4.40 7.15
CA GLY A 44 10.57 -3.97 6.59
C GLY A 44 10.86 -4.47 5.16
N ASN A 45 9.93 -5.21 4.53
CA ASN A 45 10.06 -5.66 3.15
C ASN A 45 9.24 -4.76 2.23
N LEU A 46 9.81 -4.34 1.09
CA LEU A 46 9.08 -3.59 0.08
C LEU A 46 7.98 -4.47 -0.51
N ILE A 47 6.74 -3.96 -0.53
CA ILE A 47 5.58 -4.67 -1.10
C ILE A 47 4.95 -3.93 -2.29
N ALA A 48 5.11 -2.62 -2.35
CA ALA A 48 4.63 -1.82 -3.47
C ALA A 48 5.43 -0.53 -3.61
N ARG A 49 5.57 -0.07 -4.86
CA ARG A 49 6.05 1.26 -5.21
C ARG A 49 5.01 1.91 -6.10
N ILE A 50 4.55 3.09 -5.72
CA ILE A 50 3.50 3.85 -6.41
C ILE A 50 4.14 5.11 -6.98
N GLY A 51 4.17 5.23 -8.31
CA GLY A 51 4.48 6.47 -9.03
C GLY A 51 3.21 7.19 -9.45
N GLU A 52 3.35 8.31 -10.16
CA GLU A 52 2.21 9.13 -10.58
C GLU A 52 1.21 8.40 -11.47
N THR A 53 1.68 7.58 -12.41
CA THR A 53 0.85 6.88 -13.42
C THR A 53 1.10 5.38 -13.46
N TRP A 54 1.83 4.85 -12.48
CA TRP A 54 2.26 3.46 -12.49
C TRP A 54 2.42 2.93 -11.07
N MET A 55 2.29 1.62 -10.92
CA MET A 55 2.50 0.93 -9.67
C MET A 55 3.25 -0.38 -9.93
N GLU A 56 4.27 -0.63 -9.11
CA GLU A 56 5.00 -1.89 -9.07
C GLU A 56 4.67 -2.62 -7.78
N LEU A 57 4.35 -3.92 -7.86
CA LEU A 57 4.09 -4.76 -6.70
C LEU A 57 5.22 -5.78 -6.53
N PHE A 58 5.62 -5.98 -5.28
CA PHE A 58 6.69 -6.89 -4.90
C PHE A 58 6.12 -8.01 -4.03
N ASP A 59 6.03 -9.22 -4.58
CA ASP A 59 5.70 -10.42 -3.79
C ASP A 59 7.02 -10.91 -3.17
N CYS A 60 7.39 -10.38 -2.00
CA CYS A 60 8.60 -10.74 -1.26
C CYS A 60 8.59 -12.20 -0.73
N GLY A 61 7.91 -13.14 -1.41
CA GLY A 61 7.75 -14.55 -1.01
C GLY A 61 6.86 -14.78 0.22
N TYR A 62 6.41 -13.72 0.89
CA TYR A 62 5.58 -13.79 2.10
C TYR A 62 4.09 -13.59 1.78
N GLN A 63 3.42 -14.69 1.42
CA GLN A 63 1.97 -14.72 1.17
C GLN A 63 1.13 -14.80 2.47
N THR A 64 1.35 -13.88 3.39
CA THR A 64 0.54 -13.83 4.61
C THR A 64 -0.82 -13.19 4.34
N LYS A 65 -1.83 -13.50 5.18
CA LYS A 65 -3.15 -12.81 5.15
C LYS A 65 -2.98 -11.28 5.26
N THR A 66 -1.96 -10.86 6.00
CA THR A 66 -1.56 -9.47 6.21
C THR A 66 -1.02 -8.84 4.93
N THR A 67 -0.15 -9.51 4.19
CA THR A 67 0.36 -9.02 2.89
C THR A 67 -0.77 -8.86 1.89
N LYS A 68 -1.64 -9.88 1.78
CA LYS A 68 -2.74 -9.88 0.82
C LYS A 68 -3.73 -8.74 1.04
N SER A 69 -4.11 -8.43 2.29
CA SER A 69 -5.07 -7.34 2.50
C SER A 69 -4.46 -5.95 2.25
N ARG A 70 -3.15 -5.77 2.48
CA ARG A 70 -2.41 -4.54 2.12
C ARG A 70 -2.35 -4.34 0.61
N LEU A 71 -1.94 -5.37 -0.13
CA LEU A 71 -1.89 -5.33 -1.59
C LEU A 71 -3.27 -5.08 -2.20
N ASN A 72 -4.31 -5.74 -1.69
CA ASN A 72 -5.68 -5.50 -2.15
C ASN A 72 -6.14 -4.05 -1.91
N ALA A 73 -5.76 -3.44 -0.78
CA ALA A 73 -6.10 -2.05 -0.49
C ALA A 73 -5.39 -1.09 -1.47
N LEU A 74 -4.10 -1.32 -1.74
CA LEU A 74 -3.33 -0.54 -2.71
C LEU A 74 -3.87 -0.70 -4.13
N LEU A 75 -4.18 -1.93 -4.56
CA LEU A 75 -4.82 -2.21 -5.84
C LEU A 75 -6.20 -1.54 -5.97
N SER A 76 -6.98 -1.52 -4.90
CA SER A 76 -8.28 -0.86 -4.92
C SER A 76 -8.17 0.66 -5.01
N ALA A 77 -7.08 1.26 -4.52
CA ALA A 77 -6.88 2.70 -4.49
C ALA A 77 -6.13 3.24 -5.73
N PHE A 78 -5.19 2.47 -6.27
CA PHE A 78 -4.25 2.91 -7.31
C PHE A 78 -4.19 1.98 -8.52
N GLY A 79 -4.85 0.81 -8.49
CA GLY A 79 -4.78 -0.22 -9.54
C GLY A 79 -5.93 -0.21 -10.54
N MET A 80 -6.84 0.76 -10.49
CA MET A 80 -7.99 0.86 -11.39
C MET A 80 -7.98 2.22 -12.09
N GLU A 81 -7.20 2.32 -13.17
CA GLU A 81 -7.48 3.19 -14.32
C GLU A 81 -7.91 2.31 -15.50
#